data_AF-A0A2W4RP62-F1
#
_entry.id   AF-A0A2W4RP62-F1
#
_cell.length_a   1.000
_cell.length_b   1.000
_cell.length_c   1.000
_cell.angle_alpha   90.00
_cell.angle_beta   90.00
_cell.angle_gamma   90.00
#
_symmetry.space_group_name_H-M   'P 1'
#
loop_
_entity.id
_entity.type
_entity.pdbx_description
1 polymer ?
#
loop_
_entity_poly.entity_id
_entity_poly.type
_entity_poly.pdbx_seq_one_letter_code
_entity_poly.pdbx_strand_id
1 'polypeptide(L)'
;MRTAPAAETSTGAASYDRKRDLPGLLALWPWEIEDTSLEGHRRLVDLLRRALRQERQRGLKGHWTYDVARHARLLSAYKCEFAAFKARLARESTKTKLTQ
;
A
#
# COMPACT_ATOMS: atom_id res chain seq x y z
N MET A 1 -1.97 -5.07 -41.12
CA MET A 1 -1.14 -5.10 -39.89
C MET A 1 -1.63 -3.99 -38.97
N ARG A 2 -2.30 -4.33 -37.86
CA ARG A 2 -2.85 -3.36 -36.91
C ARG A 2 -1.97 -3.42 -35.66
N THR A 3 -1.10 -2.44 -35.48
CA THR A 3 -0.34 -2.27 -34.24
C THR A 3 -1.31 -1.89 -33.14
N ALA A 4 -1.40 -2.73 -32.11
CA ALA A 4 -2.17 -2.45 -30.90
C ALA A 4 -1.48 -1.31 -30.14
N PRO A 5 -2.22 -0.29 -29.65
CA PRO A 5 -1.65 0.71 -28.77
C PRO A 5 -1.26 0.04 -27.45
N ALA A 6 -0.01 0.27 -27.04
CA ALA A 6 0.48 -0.09 -25.73
C ALA A 6 -0.47 0.48 -24.68
N ALA A 7 -0.90 -0.36 -23.75
CA ALA A 7 -1.80 0.01 -22.68
C ALA A 7 -1.15 1.10 -21.81
N GLU A 8 -1.46 2.35 -22.11
CA GLU A 8 -1.19 3.49 -21.27
C GLU A 8 -2.10 3.41 -20.04
N THR A 9 -1.66 2.67 -19.02
CA THR A 9 -2.25 2.75 -17.68
C THR A 9 -1.86 4.06 -17.01
N SER A 10 -2.59 5.12 -17.34
CA SER A 10 -2.50 6.41 -16.65
C SER A 10 -3.88 7.04 -16.50
N THR A 11 -4.86 6.26 -16.00
CA THR A 11 -6.18 6.79 -15.65
C THR A 11 -6.27 7.06 -14.15
N GLY A 12 -5.99 8.32 -13.76
CA GLY A 12 -6.57 8.97 -12.58
C GLY A 12 -6.35 8.31 -11.22
N ALA A 13 -5.14 7.87 -10.88
CA ALA A 13 -4.83 7.53 -9.49
C ALA A 13 -4.80 8.83 -8.68
N ALA A 14 -5.80 9.04 -7.82
CA ALA A 14 -5.67 9.98 -6.72
C ALA A 14 -4.31 9.71 -6.05
N SER A 15 -3.40 10.69 -6.11
CA SER A 15 -2.03 10.50 -5.62
C SER A 15 -2.12 10.12 -4.15
N TYR A 16 -1.79 8.86 -3.86
CA TYR A 16 -1.74 8.35 -2.51
C TYR A 16 -0.68 9.16 -1.74
N ASP A 17 -1.13 9.85 -0.69
CA ASP A 17 -0.26 10.58 0.21
C ASP A 17 -0.31 9.86 1.55
N ARG A 18 0.83 9.30 1.93
CA ARG A 18 0.97 8.55 3.18
C ARG A 18 0.53 9.36 4.40
N LYS A 19 0.93 10.63 4.51
CA LYS A 19 0.64 11.48 5.68
C LYS A 19 -0.83 11.86 5.75
N ARG A 20 -1.48 12.05 4.60
CA ARG A 20 -2.92 12.36 4.50
C ARG A 20 -3.80 11.11 4.69
N ASP A 21 -3.43 10.01 4.06
CA ASP A 21 -4.35 8.88 3.83
C ASP A 21 -4.26 7.81 4.92
N LEU A 22 -3.07 7.56 5.49
CA LEU A 22 -2.89 6.50 6.51
C LEU A 22 -3.58 6.77 7.85
N PRO A 23 -3.58 8.00 8.42
CA PRO A 23 -4.19 8.24 9.73
C PRO A 23 -5.67 7.85 9.80
N GLY A 24 -6.41 7.95 8.70
CA GLY A 24 -7.82 7.55 8.61
C GLY A 24 -8.04 6.04 8.43
N LEU A 25 -6.99 5.27 8.14
CA LEU A 25 -7.06 3.84 7.82
C LEU A 25 -6.48 2.97 8.92
N LEU A 26 -5.39 3.41 9.53
CA LEU A 26 -4.64 2.68 10.56
C LEU A 26 -4.39 3.58 11.77
N ALA A 27 -4.44 3.00 12.97
CA ALA A 27 -4.00 3.66 14.19
C ALA A 27 -2.46 3.65 14.24
N LEU A 28 -1.84 4.65 13.60
CA LEU A 28 -0.40 4.84 13.54
C LEU A 28 0.01 6.10 14.28
N TRP A 29 1.20 6.07 14.86
CA TRP A 29 1.84 7.27 15.38
C TRP A 29 2.55 8.06 14.27
N PRO A 30 2.76 9.39 14.41
CA PRO A 30 3.43 10.20 13.39
C PRO A 30 4.80 9.67 12.97
N TRP A 31 5.62 9.18 13.90
CA TRP A 31 6.93 8.62 13.59
C TRP A 31 6.87 7.31 12.78
N GLU A 32 5.80 6.52 12.92
CA GLU A 32 5.60 5.31 12.11
C GLU A 32 5.26 5.67 10.65
N ILE A 33 4.59 6.81 10.44
CA ILE A 33 4.25 7.33 9.12
C ILE A 33 5.50 7.90 8.44
N GLU A 34 6.34 8.58 9.23
CA GLU A 34 7.58 9.22 8.77
C GLU A 34 8.74 8.25 8.56
N ASP A 35 8.62 7.00 9.05
CA ASP A 35 9.63 5.98 8.82
C ASP A 35 9.69 5.57 7.33
N THR A 36 10.81 5.94 6.70
CA THR A 36 11.15 5.64 5.30
C THR A 36 12.20 4.54 5.16
N SER A 37 12.56 3.88 6.26
CA SER A 37 13.40 2.69 6.25
C SER A 37 12.70 1.52 5.56
N LEU A 38 13.47 0.53 5.11
CA LEU A 38 12.90 -0.70 4.55
C LEU A 38 12.01 -1.42 5.59
N GLU A 39 12.41 -1.40 6.86
CA GLU A 39 11.67 -2.01 7.96
C GLU A 39 10.33 -1.29 8.21
N GLY A 40 10.33 0.04 8.22
CA GLY A 40 9.12 0.85 8.31
C GLY A 40 8.13 0.54 7.19
N HIS A 41 8.59 0.49 5.94
CA HIS A 41 7.76 0.09 4.81
C HIS A 41 7.19 -1.33 4.97
N ARG A 42 8.01 -2.30 5.39
CA ARG A 42 7.55 -3.68 5.64
C ARG A 42 6.44 -3.71 6.70
N ARG A 43 6.63 -3.00 7.81
CA ARG A 43 5.66 -2.89 8.90
C ARG A 43 4.33 -2.31 8.40
N LEU A 44 4.37 -1.23 7.63
CA LEU A 44 3.17 -0.61 7.04
C LEU A 44 2.40 -1.57 6.14
N VAL A 45 3.11 -2.29 5.25
CA VAL A 45 2.51 -3.30 4.37
C VAL A 45 1.81 -4.41 5.17
N ASP A 46 2.46 -4.88 6.25
CA ASP A 46 1.90 -5.92 7.11
C ASP A 46 0.64 -5.44 7.87
N LEU A 47 0.65 -4.20 8.37
CA LEU A 47 -0.51 -3.59 9.02
C LEU A 47 -1.68 -3.42 8.06
N LEU A 48 -1.43 -2.91 6.84
CA LEU A 48 -2.45 -2.77 5.80
C LEU A 48 -3.04 -4.13 5.41
N ARG A 49 -2.21 -5.17 5.28
CA ARG A 49 -2.67 -6.54 5.01
C ARG A 49 -3.57 -7.07 6.13
N ARG A 50 -3.21 -6.82 7.40
CA ARG A 50 -4.04 -7.22 8.56
C ARG A 50 -5.38 -6.49 8.55
N ALA A 51 -5.38 -5.17 8.31
CA ALA A 51 -6.60 -4.37 8.23
C ALA A 51 -7.52 -4.84 7.09
N LEU A 52 -6.99 -5.11 5.90
CA LEU A 52 -7.75 -5.66 4.77
C LEU A 52 -8.38 -7.01 5.10
N ARG A 53 -7.64 -7.90 5.78
CA ARG A 53 -8.18 -9.20 6.21
C ARG A 53 -9.34 -9.00 7.17
N GLN A 54 -9.20 -8.11 8.17
CA GLN A 54 -10.29 -7.83 9.11
C GLN A 54 -11.52 -7.25 8.39
N GLU A 55 -11.33 -6.31 7.48
CA GLU A 55 -12.43 -5.70 6.73
C GLU A 55 -13.16 -6.72 5.85
N ARG A 56 -12.41 -7.60 5.17
CA ARG A 56 -12.97 -8.71 4.41
C ARG A 56 -13.77 -9.66 5.30
N GLN A 57 -13.26 -10.00 6.48
CA GLN A 57 -13.96 -10.88 7.41
C GLN A 57 -15.27 -10.26 7.93
N ARG A 58 -15.30 -8.94 8.16
CA ARG A 58 -16.55 -8.23 8.49
C ARG A 58 -17.56 -8.32 7.36
N GLY A 59 -17.14 -8.06 6.12
CA GLY A 59 -18.01 -8.15 4.94
C GLY A 59 -18.58 -9.55 4.74
N LEU A 60 -17.75 -10.60 4.89
CA LEU A 60 -18.20 -11.99 4.76
C LEU A 60 -19.21 -12.40 5.84
N LYS A 61 -19.14 -11.81 7.03
CA LYS A 61 -20.07 -12.06 8.13
C LYS A 61 -21.35 -11.21 8.07
N GLY A 62 -21.49 -10.35 7.04
CA GLY A 62 -22.56 -9.35 7.00
C GLY A 62 -22.51 -8.39 8.20
N HIS A 63 -21.33 -8.17 8.77
CA HIS A 63 -21.17 -7.37 9.98
C HIS A 63 -21.53 -5.91 9.68
N TRP A 64 -22.33 -5.28 10.54
CA TRP A 64 -22.86 -3.94 10.32
C TRP A 64 -21.80 -2.84 10.17
N THR A 65 -20.60 -3.05 10.72
CA THR A 65 -19.45 -2.12 10.57
C THR A 65 -18.65 -2.33 9.29
N TYR A 66 -19.03 -3.26 8.42
CA TYR A 66 -18.38 -3.42 7.13
C TYR A 66 -18.59 -2.16 6.28
N ASP A 67 -17.48 -1.58 5.81
CA ASP A 67 -17.49 -0.38 4.97
C ASP A 67 -16.71 -0.66 3.67
N VAL A 68 -17.44 -0.63 2.54
CA VAL A 68 -16.90 -0.84 1.19
C VAL A 68 -15.93 0.28 0.80
N ALA A 69 -16.24 1.53 1.16
CA ALA A 69 -15.40 2.67 0.85
C ALA A 69 -14.07 2.59 1.62
N ARG A 70 -14.15 2.23 2.91
CA ARG A 70 -12.96 1.94 3.73
C ARG A 70 -12.14 0.79 3.14
N HIS A 71 -12.79 -0.29 2.70
CA HIS A 71 -12.11 -1.42 2.05
C HIS A 71 -11.35 -0.96 0.79
N ALA A 72 -11.98 -0.18 -0.08
CA ALA A 72 -11.35 0.34 -1.30
C ALA A 72 -10.13 1.23 -0.99
N ARG A 73 -10.24 2.10 0.02
CA ARG A 73 -9.12 2.95 0.48
C ARG A 73 -7.97 2.13 1.05
N LEU A 74 -8.24 1.13 1.89
CA LEU A 74 -7.24 0.19 2.39
C LEU A 74 -6.52 -0.54 1.25
N LEU A 75 -7.27 -0.97 0.23
CA LEU A 75 -6.71 -1.69 -0.91
C LEU A 75 -5.81 -0.79 -1.77
N SER A 76 -6.23 0.46 -1.98
CA SER A 76 -5.43 1.46 -2.70
C SER A 76 -4.11 1.74 -1.95
N ALA A 77 -4.19 2.04 -0.65
CA ALA A 77 -3.01 2.28 0.19
C ALA A 77 -2.06 1.07 0.20
N TYR A 78 -2.59 -0.14 0.33
CA TYR A 78 -1.79 -1.37 0.28
C TYR A 78 -1.04 -1.53 -1.05
N LYS A 79 -1.70 -1.30 -2.19
CA LYS A 79 -1.06 -1.41 -3.50
C LYS A 79 0.10 -0.41 -3.65
N CYS A 80 -0.11 0.84 -3.24
CA CYS A 80 0.92 1.88 -3.28
C CYS A 80 2.10 1.54 -2.37
N GLU A 81 1.84 1.19 -1.10
CA GLU A 81 2.90 0.87 -0.14
C GLU A 81 3.67 -0.40 -0.50
N PHE A 82 2.98 -1.42 -1.03
CA PHE A 82 3.63 -2.64 -1.48
C PHE A 82 4.53 -2.41 -2.71
N ALA A 83 4.09 -1.59 -3.66
CA ALA A 83 4.91 -1.20 -4.81
C ALA A 83 6.15 -0.41 -4.36
N ALA A 84 5.99 0.55 -3.45
CA ALA A 84 7.08 1.32 -2.89
C ALA A 84 8.09 0.44 -2.13
N PHE A 85 7.60 -0.50 -1.31
CA PHE A 85 8.44 -1.46 -0.59
C PHE A 85 9.25 -2.33 -1.56
N LYS A 86 8.63 -2.87 -2.61
CA LYS A 86 9.34 -3.66 -3.64
C LYS A 86 10.42 -2.86 -4.35
N ALA A 87 10.13 -1.62 -4.73
CA ALA A 87 11.10 -0.76 -5.39
C ALA A 87 12.29 -0.45 -4.46
N ARG A 88 12.04 -0.27 -3.17
CA ARG A 88 13.10 -0.04 -2.16
C ARG A 88 13.95 -1.28 -1.92
N LEU A 89 13.32 -2.44 -1.79
CA LEU A 89 14.01 -3.73 -1.64
C LEU A 89 14.96 -4.00 -2.82
N ALA A 90 14.50 -3.73 -4.05
CA ALA A 90 15.34 -3.85 -5.24
C ALA A 90 16.58 -2.93 -5.16
N ARG A 91 16.41 -1.67 -4.77
CA ARG A 91 17.52 -0.70 -4.63
C ARG A 91 18.54 -1.12 -3.56
N GLU A 92 18.09 -1.65 -2.44
CA GLU A 92 18.99 -2.14 -1.40
C GLU A 92 19.78 -3.36 -1.87
N SER A 93 19.12 -4.29 -2.56
CA SER A 93 19.80 -5.47 -3.11
C SER A 93 20.88 -5.12 -4.15
N THR A 94 20.66 -4.08 -4.96
CA THR A 94 21.67 -3.60 -5.92
C THR A 94 22.86 -2.94 -5.23
N LYS A 95 22.62 -2.22 -4.11
CA LYS A 95 23.69 -1.58 -3.34
C LYS A 95 24.60 -2.63 -2.67
N THR A 96 24.02 -3.68 -2.12
CA THR A 96 24.77 -4.78 -1.51
C THR A 96 25.69 -5.48 -2.50
N LYS A 97 25.27 -5.64 -3.76
CA LYS A 97 26.06 -6.30 -4.81
C LYS A 97 27.21 -5.46 -5.36
N LEU A 98 27.15 -4.14 -5.27
CA LEU A 98 28.21 -3.23 -5.75
C LEU A 98 29.33 -3.04 -4.72
N THR A 99 29.09 -3.41 -3.47
CA THR A 99 30.04 -3.22 -2.35
C THR A 99 30.86 -4.48 -2.05
N GLN A 100 30.65 -5.57 -2.80
CA GLN A 100 31.44 -6.80 -2.77
C GLN A 100 32.23 -6.95 -4.07
#